data_AF-A0A7X7ZV24-F1
#
_entry.id   AF-A0A7X7ZV24-F1
#
_cell.length_a   1.000
_cell.length_b   1.000
_cell.length_c   1.000
_cell.angle_alpha   90.00
_cell.angle_beta   90.00
_cell.angle_gamma   90.00
#
_symmetry.space_group_name_H-M   'P 1'
#
loop_
_entity.id
_entity.type
_entity.pdbx_description
1 polymer ?
#
loop_
_entity_poly.entity_id
_entity_poly.type
_entity_poly.pdbx_seq_one_letter_code
_entity_poly.pdbx_strand_id
1 'polypeptide(L)'
;MAAPGMATKKRLMVLLVSFTVIVIALIVRIAQIQFVEGYELQKKAFIQQNTGRVISPIRGTIYDRNGKKLAFSVQAATISCNPNEITKNKKLTAEEIAEDLAGFLSMDKDTVYGII
;
A
#
# COMPACT_ATOMS: atom_id res chain seq x y z
N MET A 1 34.41 37.82 -18.02
CA MET A 1 33.23 36.99 -18.37
C MET A 1 32.38 37.81 -19.34
N ALA A 2 32.18 37.34 -20.58
CA ALA A 2 31.48 38.11 -21.61
C ALA A 2 29.99 38.27 -21.26
N ALA A 3 29.47 39.49 -21.35
CA ALA A 3 28.05 39.76 -21.11
C ALA A 3 27.21 39.05 -22.18
N PRO A 4 26.13 38.33 -21.81
CA PRO A 4 25.32 37.60 -22.78
C PRO A 4 24.67 38.57 -23.77
N GLY A 5 24.77 38.25 -25.06
CA GLY A 5 24.15 39.04 -26.13
C GLY A 5 22.63 39.14 -25.98
N MET A 6 22.02 40.20 -26.53
CA MET A 6 20.59 40.49 -26.38
C MET A 6 19.67 39.33 -26.81
N ALA A 7 20.08 38.54 -27.81
CA ALA A 7 19.34 37.35 -28.27
C ALA A 7 19.28 36.24 -27.20
N THR A 8 20.38 36.01 -26.47
CA THR A 8 20.45 35.02 -25.38
C THR A 8 19.61 35.45 -24.19
N LYS A 9 19.59 36.76 -23.85
CA LYS A 9 18.75 37.31 -22.79
C LYS A 9 17.25 37.14 -23.08
N LYS A 10 16.81 37.38 -24.33
CA LYS A 10 15.40 37.16 -24.74
C LYS A 10 15.00 35.69 -24.66
N ARG A 11 15.84 34.75 -25.11
CA ARG A 11 15.56 33.31 -25.00
C ARG A 11 15.45 32.85 -23.55
N LEU A 12 16.35 33.29 -22.69
CA LEU A 12 16.31 33.01 -21.25
C LEU A 12 15.04 33.56 -20.60
N MET A 13 14.63 34.79 -20.96
CA MET A 13 13.41 35.40 -20.42
C MET A 13 12.15 34.65 -20.85
N VAL A 14 12.06 34.22 -22.12
CA VAL A 14 10.94 33.40 -22.61
C VAL A 14 10.87 32.06 -21.88
N LEU A 15 12.01 31.40 -21.68
CA LEU A 15 12.08 30.13 -20.95
C LEU A 15 11.70 30.30 -19.47
N LEU A 16 12.14 31.39 -18.84
CA LEU A 16 11.78 31.69 -17.46
C LEU A 16 10.26 31.91 -17.33
N VAL A 17 9.68 32.73 -18.21
CA VAL A 17 8.23 33.00 -18.20
C VAL A 17 7.43 31.73 -18.45
N SER A 18 7.82 30.91 -19.45
CA SER A 18 7.11 29.66 -19.73
C SER A 18 7.19 28.69 -18.55
N PHE A 19 8.36 28.57 -17.92
CA PHE A 19 8.54 27.75 -16.73
C PHE A 19 7.68 28.26 -15.56
N THR A 20 7.68 29.56 -15.30
CA THR A 20 6.85 30.18 -14.25
C THR A 20 5.36 29.92 -14.49
N VAL A 21 4.87 30.04 -15.72
CA VAL A 21 3.47 29.76 -16.07
C VAL A 21 3.12 28.29 -15.79
N ILE A 22 4.00 27.36 -16.14
CA ILE A 22 3.79 25.92 -15.85
C ILE A 22 3.71 25.69 -14.34
N VAL A 23 4.62 26.28 -13.56
CA VAL A 23 4.61 26.15 -12.10
C VAL A 23 3.32 26.71 -11.50
N ILE A 24 2.86 27.87 -11.96
CA ILE A 24 1.57 28.45 -11.51
C ILE A 24 0.40 27.52 -11.84
N ALA A 25 0.36 26.94 -13.05
CA ALA A 25 -0.68 25.99 -13.42
C ALA A 25 -0.71 24.75 -12.51
N LEU A 26 0.46 24.24 -12.12
CA LEU A 26 0.57 23.14 -11.16
C LEU A 26 0.10 23.54 -9.76
N ILE A 27 0.42 24.75 -9.30
CA ILE A 27 -0.07 25.26 -8.00
C ILE A 27 -1.59 25.34 -8.00
N VAL A 28 -2.20 25.84 -9.07
CA VAL A 28 -3.67 25.88 -9.21
C VAL A 28 -4.27 24.48 -9.19
N ARG A 29 -3.64 23.52 -9.88
CA ARG A 29 -4.08 22.12 -9.86
C ARG A 29 -4.03 21.51 -8.45
N ILE A 30 -2.95 21.77 -7.73
CA ILE A 30 -2.80 21.33 -6.33
C ILE A 30 -3.88 21.98 -5.45
N ALA A 31 -4.12 23.28 -5.62
CA ALA A 31 -5.17 23.99 -4.89
C ALA A 31 -6.55 23.40 -5.15
N GLN A 32 -6.88 23.01 -6.40
CA GLN A 32 -8.14 22.31 -6.69
C GLN A 32 -8.25 21.00 -5.90
N ILE A 33 -7.20 20.17 -5.90
CA ILE A 33 -7.21 18.88 -5.19
C ILE A 33 -7.32 19.11 -3.67
N GLN A 34 -6.60 20.10 -3.12
CA GLN A 34 -6.60 20.36 -1.68
C GLN A 34 -7.89 21.02 -1.17
N PHE A 35 -8.45 22.00 -1.89
CA PHE A 35 -9.61 22.76 -1.42
C PHE A 35 -10.95 22.19 -1.87
N VAL A 36 -11.03 21.64 -3.09
CA VAL A 36 -12.30 21.09 -3.63
C VAL A 36 -12.47 19.62 -3.22
N GLU A 37 -11.43 18.81 -3.41
CA GLU A 37 -11.49 17.37 -3.16
C GLU A 37 -10.93 16.96 -1.78
N GLY A 38 -10.28 17.89 -1.07
CA GLY A 38 -9.52 17.57 0.14
C GLY A 38 -10.36 16.94 1.24
N TYR A 39 -11.56 17.46 1.49
CA TYR A 39 -12.46 16.92 2.52
C TYR A 39 -12.87 15.46 2.22
N GLU A 40 -13.28 15.19 0.99
CA GLU A 40 -13.71 13.85 0.57
C GLU A 40 -12.54 12.86 0.56
N LEU A 41 -11.37 13.29 0.10
CA LEU A 41 -10.15 12.48 0.13
C LEU A 41 -9.71 12.17 1.56
N GLN A 42 -9.78 13.15 2.47
CA GLN A 42 -9.46 12.96 3.88
C GLN A 42 -10.44 11.99 4.56
N LYS A 43 -11.74 12.13 4.29
CA LYS A 43 -12.77 11.23 4.81
C LYS A 43 -12.57 9.80 4.31
N LYS A 44 -12.30 9.62 3.02
CA LYS A 44 -12.01 8.30 2.45
C LYS A 44 -10.75 7.68 3.08
N ALA A 45 -9.69 8.45 3.24
CA ALA A 45 -8.47 8.00 3.92
C ALA A 45 -8.75 7.60 5.38
N PHE A 46 -9.55 8.38 6.11
CA PHE A 46 -9.94 8.06 7.48
C PHE A 46 -10.73 6.75 7.56
N ILE A 47 -11.73 6.54 6.70
CA ILE A 47 -12.50 5.29 6.67
C ILE A 47 -11.60 4.10 6.34
N GLN A 48 -10.71 4.25 5.36
CA GLN A 48 -9.80 3.18 4.94
C GLN A 48 -8.83 2.81 6.06
N GLN A 49 -8.22 3.79 6.73
CA GLN A 49 -7.24 3.57 7.79
C GLN A 49 -7.88 3.13 9.11
N ASN A 50 -9.02 3.71 9.46
CA ASN A 50 -9.71 3.44 10.72
C ASN A 50 -10.80 2.36 10.55
N THR A 51 -10.56 1.39 9.67
CA THR A 51 -11.47 0.25 9.50
C THR A 51 -11.62 -0.44 10.85
N GLY A 52 -12.81 -0.33 11.44
CA GLY A 52 -13.10 -0.90 12.75
C GLY A 52 -12.93 -2.41 12.71
N ARG A 53 -11.81 -2.91 13.25
CA ARG A 53 -11.62 -4.34 13.43
C ARG A 53 -12.33 -4.74 14.72
N VAL A 54 -13.46 -5.44 14.59
CA VAL A 54 -14.14 -6.03 15.74
C VAL A 54 -13.20 -7.07 16.36
N ILE A 55 -12.71 -6.79 17.56
CA ILE A 55 -11.91 -7.76 18.33
C ILE A 55 -12.90 -8.78 18.87
N SER A 56 -12.88 -9.97 18.27
CA SER A 56 -13.71 -11.07 18.76
C SER A 56 -13.24 -11.49 20.15
N PRO A 57 -14.14 -11.59 21.16
CA PRO A 57 -13.75 -12.02 22.48
C PRO A 57 -13.30 -13.48 22.46
N ILE A 58 -12.33 -13.81 23.31
CA ILE A 58 -11.84 -15.17 23.48
C ILE A 58 -12.94 -16.00 24.15
N ARG A 59 -13.31 -17.16 23.57
CA ARG A 59 -14.29 -18.07 24.19
C ARG A 59 -13.70 -18.72 25.44
N GLY A 60 -14.56 -18.98 26.42
CA GLY A 60 -14.21 -19.75 27.62
C GLY A 60 -13.69 -21.15 27.28
N THR A 61 -12.82 -21.69 28.13
CA THR A 61 -12.31 -23.06 27.99
C THR A 61 -13.35 -24.06 28.48
N ILE A 62 -13.61 -25.11 27.70
CA ILE A 62 -14.48 -26.23 28.09
C ILE A 62 -13.62 -27.30 28.75
N TYR A 63 -14.01 -27.71 29.96
CA TYR A 63 -13.32 -28.74 30.74
C TYR A 63 -14.20 -29.99 30.85
N ASP A 64 -13.55 -31.15 30.88
CA ASP A 64 -14.16 -32.41 31.30
C ASP A 64 -14.36 -32.43 32.84
N ARG A 65 -15.13 -33.39 33.36
CA ARG A 65 -15.40 -33.57 34.80
C ARG A 65 -14.15 -33.72 35.67
N ASN A 66 -13.03 -34.12 35.07
CA ASN A 66 -11.72 -34.29 35.72
C ASN A 66 -10.82 -33.05 35.54
N GLY A 67 -11.33 -31.93 35.03
CA GLY A 67 -10.55 -30.70 34.81
C GLY A 67 -9.64 -30.72 33.57
N LYS A 68 -9.78 -31.73 32.69
CA LYS A 68 -9.03 -31.78 31.42
C LYS A 68 -9.65 -30.83 30.39
N LYS A 69 -8.84 -29.96 29.78
CA LYS A 69 -9.30 -29.05 28.71
C LYS A 69 -9.68 -29.84 27.46
N LEU A 70 -10.92 -29.68 26.99
CA LEU A 70 -11.44 -30.30 25.77
C LEU A 70 -11.46 -29.33 24.58
N ALA A 71 -11.77 -28.06 24.83
CA ALA A 71 -11.76 -27.02 23.81
C ALA A 71 -11.33 -25.68 24.42
N PHE A 72 -10.40 -25.00 23.76
CA PHE A 72 -9.92 -23.67 24.15
C PHE A 72 -9.61 -22.85 22.89
N SER A 73 -9.69 -21.53 23.02
CA SER A 73 -9.37 -20.62 21.93
C SER A 73 -7.87 -20.33 21.91
N VAL A 74 -7.27 -20.28 20.72
CA VAL A 74 -5.86 -19.92 20.51
C VAL A 74 -5.81 -18.75 19.53
N GLN A 75 -4.89 -17.83 19.75
CA GLN A 75 -4.63 -16.76 18.79
C GLN A 75 -3.93 -17.37 17.58
N ALA A 76 -4.53 -17.23 16.40
CA ALA A 76 -3.95 -17.66 15.13
C ALA A 76 -3.76 -16.43 14.23
N ALA A 77 -2.60 -16.36 13.57
CA ALA A 77 -2.36 -15.37 12.53
C ALA A 77 -2.88 -15.93 11.20
N THR A 78 -3.64 -15.12 10.46
CA THR A 78 -4.06 -15.43 9.09
C THR A 78 -3.23 -14.59 8.14
N ILE A 79 -2.55 -15.26 7.21
CA ILE A 79 -1.76 -14.63 6.15
C ILE A 79 -2.54 -14.81 4.85
N SER A 80 -2.72 -13.72 4.10
CA SER A 80 -3.47 -13.72 2.83
C SER A 80 -2.65 -13.02 1.75
N CYS A 81 -2.70 -13.56 0.54
CA CYS A 81 -2.06 -12.99 -0.65
C CYS A 81 -3.12 -12.67 -1.72
N ASN A 82 -2.80 -11.72 -2.62
CA ASN A 82 -3.64 -11.39 -3.75
C ASN A 82 -2.99 -11.92 -5.03
N PRO A 83 -3.56 -12.95 -5.69
CA PRO A 83 -2.98 -13.55 -6.90
C PRO A 83 -2.73 -12.54 -8.02
N ASN A 84 -3.60 -11.52 -8.17
CA ASN A 84 -3.45 -10.51 -9.21
C ASN A 84 -2.19 -9.65 -9.05
N GLU A 85 -1.76 -9.40 -7.80
CA GLU A 85 -0.53 -8.65 -7.51
C GLU A 85 0.71 -9.51 -7.79
N ILE A 86 0.61 -10.83 -7.56
CA ILE A 86 1.69 -11.79 -7.83
C ILE A 86 1.91 -11.93 -9.34
N THR A 87 0.85 -12.16 -10.12
CA THR A 87 0.95 -12.35 -11.58
C THR A 87 1.44 -11.10 -12.32
N LYS A 88 1.12 -9.89 -11.81
CA LYS A 88 1.56 -8.63 -12.42
C LYS A 88 3.01 -8.27 -12.09
N ASN A 89 3.60 -8.92 -11.10
CA ASN A 89 4.96 -8.63 -10.70
C ASN A 89 5.94 -9.20 -11.74
N LYS A 90 6.77 -8.33 -12.33
CA LYS A 90 7.78 -8.73 -13.32
C LYS A 90 9.13 -9.09 -12.72
N LYS A 91 9.31 -8.86 -11.40
CA LYS A 91 10.60 -9.01 -10.72
C LYS A 91 10.75 -10.34 -9.98
N LEU A 92 9.64 -10.96 -9.60
CA LEU A 92 9.61 -12.18 -8.78
C LEU A 92 8.63 -13.14 -9.44
N THR A 93 9.03 -14.40 -9.61
CA THR A 93 8.12 -15.45 -10.08
C THR A 93 7.26 -15.96 -8.93
N ALA A 94 6.12 -16.56 -9.25
CA ALA A 94 5.27 -17.21 -8.25
C ALA A 94 6.01 -18.36 -7.54
N GLU A 95 6.97 -19.00 -8.21
CA GLU A 95 7.76 -20.10 -7.66
C GLU A 95 8.76 -19.63 -6.60
N GLU A 96 9.41 -18.49 -6.82
CA GLU A 96 10.32 -17.84 -5.84
C GLU A 96 9.53 -17.39 -4.60
N ILE A 97 8.36 -16.78 -4.82
CA ILE A 97 7.47 -16.34 -3.73
C ILE A 97 6.98 -17.54 -2.91
N ALA A 98 6.61 -18.64 -3.57
CA ALA A 98 6.18 -19.86 -2.88
C ALA A 98 7.30 -20.47 -2.05
N GLU A 99 8.54 -20.45 -2.55
CA GLU A 99 9.71 -21.00 -1.85
C GLU A 99 10.05 -20.21 -0.59
N ASP A 100 10.10 -18.88 -0.69
CA ASP A 100 10.35 -18.01 0.46
C ASP A 100 9.23 -18.14 1.50
N LEU A 101 7.97 -18.10 1.06
CA LEU A 101 6.81 -18.27 1.96
C LEU A 101 6.78 -19.65 2.61
N ALA A 102 7.11 -20.72 1.87
CA ALA A 102 7.22 -22.07 2.41
C ALA A 102 8.25 -22.13 3.55
N GLY A 103 9.41 -21.48 3.37
CA GLY A 103 10.44 -21.35 4.40
C GLY A 103 9.94 -20.63 5.66
N PHE A 104 9.23 -19.51 5.50
CA PHE A 104 8.69 -18.76 6.65
C PHE A 104 7.54 -19.47 7.36
N LEU A 105 6.68 -20.17 6.61
CA LEU A 105 5.49 -20.83 7.13
C LEU A 105 5.77 -22.26 7.60
N SER A 106 6.99 -22.78 7.36
CA SER A 106 7.32 -24.20 7.56
C SER A 106 6.32 -25.11 6.84
N MET A 107 5.90 -24.71 5.64
CA MET A 107 4.97 -25.44 4.78
C MET A 107 5.70 -26.01 3.57
N ASP A 108 5.07 -26.97 2.91
CA ASP A 108 5.60 -27.52 1.67
C ASP A 108 5.40 -26.55 0.48
N LYS A 109 6.41 -26.43 -0.39
CA LYS A 109 6.41 -25.48 -1.51
C LYS A 109 5.26 -25.75 -2.49
N ASP A 110 4.98 -27.01 -2.81
CA ASP A 110 3.91 -27.36 -3.77
C ASP A 110 2.54 -26.99 -3.21
N THR A 111 2.39 -27.12 -1.88
CA THR A 111 1.16 -26.72 -1.18
C THR A 111 0.97 -25.21 -1.23
N VAL A 112 2.03 -24.43 -1.01
CA VAL A 112 1.95 -22.95 -1.08
C VAL A 112 1.72 -22.49 -2.52
N TYR A 113 2.42 -23.07 -3.50
CA TYR A 113 2.28 -22.73 -4.91
C TYR A 113 0.85 -23.00 -5.44
N GLY A 114 0.19 -24.05 -4.97
CA GLY A 114 -1.20 -24.33 -5.34
C GLY A 114 -2.24 -23.34 -4.78
N ILE A 115 -1.87 -22.49 -3.81
CA ILE A 115 -2.76 -21.54 -3.13
C ILE A 115 -2.60 -20.11 -3.68
N ILE A 116 -1.43 -19.77 -4.24
CA ILE A 116 -1.08 -18.41 -4.70
C ILE A 116 -1.26 -18.22 -6.21
#